data_AF-A0A8S3URB4-F1
#
_entry.id   AF-A0A8S3URB4-F1
#
_cell.length_a   1.000
_cell.length_b   1.000
_cell.length_c   1.000
_cell.angle_alpha   90.00
_cell.angle_beta   90.00
_cell.angle_gamma   90.00
#
_symmetry.space_group_name_H-M   'P 1'
#
loop_
_entity.id
_entity.type
_entity.pdbx_description
1 polymer ?
#
loop_
_entity_poly.entity_id
_entity_poly.type
_entity_poly.pdbx_seq_one_letter_code
_entity_poly.pdbx_strand_id
1 'polypeptide(L)'
;MSAKHQQEEGFLSLPHLQYCPNLTIDEDEACMMEEDSSGEEFEPSFNFTLRSTAELENFQNLILKYASTCHSFNPVSYSAHNLLAALDNNAHCQRQMMVNKDGSTRRYYRKTGIQRSVYAKREDKDYHHVPTIIKIIVENRLQDHVGMNRKVLLDVNDPRRVSAVLAPTLPPSTADLVAQKISRFNKEDPEKTLDYSWTDGLMSVQLVPVF
;
A
#
# COMPACT_ATOMS: atom_id res chain seq x y z
N MET A 1 10.13 33.64 -45.06
CA MET A 1 11.35 33.42 -44.26
C MET A 1 10.95 32.63 -43.02
N SER A 2 11.35 31.36 -43.00
CA SER A 2 10.94 30.36 -42.03
C SER A 2 12.03 30.27 -40.96
N ALA A 3 11.69 30.57 -39.70
CA ALA A 3 12.59 30.35 -38.57
C ALA A 3 12.06 29.15 -37.78
N LYS A 4 12.73 28.01 -37.96
CA LYS A 4 12.57 26.81 -37.14
C LYS A 4 13.31 27.08 -35.82
N HIS A 5 12.61 27.03 -34.69
CA HIS A 5 13.23 26.91 -33.38
C HIS A 5 13.02 25.49 -32.90
N GLN A 6 14.12 24.75 -32.81
CA GLN A 6 14.24 23.45 -32.15
C GLN A 6 14.22 23.72 -30.64
N GLN A 7 13.32 23.04 -29.92
CA GLN A 7 13.45 22.89 -28.47
C GLN A 7 13.86 21.44 -28.20
N GLU A 8 15.15 21.29 -27.90
CA GLU A 8 15.73 20.13 -27.24
C GLU A 8 15.28 20.18 -25.77
N GLU A 9 14.37 19.30 -25.37
CA GLU A 9 14.05 19.08 -23.96
C GLU A 9 15.09 18.13 -23.37
N GLY A 10 15.96 18.69 -22.52
CA GLY A 10 16.99 17.98 -21.78
C GLY A 10 16.39 16.94 -20.85
N PHE A 11 16.63 15.67 -21.18
CA PHE A 11 16.39 14.53 -20.30
C PHE A 11 17.33 14.68 -19.09
N LEU A 12 16.80 15.18 -17.97
CA LEU A 12 17.51 15.25 -16.70
C LEU A 12 17.95 13.85 -16.30
N SER A 13 19.25 13.60 -16.42
CA SER A 13 19.91 12.37 -16.02
C SER A 13 19.76 12.15 -14.51
N LEU A 14 18.91 11.19 -14.14
CA LEU A 14 18.87 10.66 -12.78
C LEU A 14 20.25 10.08 -12.42
N PRO A 15 20.81 10.40 -11.24
CA PRO A 15 22.04 9.79 -10.78
C PRO A 15 21.80 8.30 -10.53
N HIS A 16 22.48 7.49 -11.36
CA HIS A 16 22.93 6.12 -11.15
C HIS A 16 22.26 5.41 -9.95
N LEU A 17 21.03 4.91 -10.18
CA LEU A 17 20.57 3.74 -9.45
C LEU A 17 21.58 2.64 -9.76
N GLN A 18 22.38 2.30 -8.77
CA GLN A 18 23.31 1.19 -8.82
C GLN A 18 22.46 -0.08 -8.92
N TYR A 19 22.17 -0.45 -10.18
CA TYR A 19 21.63 -1.73 -10.55
C TYR A 19 22.59 -2.77 -9.98
N CYS A 20 22.13 -3.57 -9.02
CA CYS A 20 22.91 -4.69 -8.50
C CYS A 20 23.13 -5.68 -9.64
N PRO A 21 24.33 -5.79 -10.23
CA PRO A 21 24.59 -6.70 -11.32
C PRO A 21 25.18 -7.98 -10.70
N ASN A 22 24.37 -8.73 -9.97
CA ASN A 22 24.75 -10.08 -9.56
C ASN A 22 23.80 -11.08 -10.20
N LEU A 23 23.64 -10.93 -11.51
CA LEU A 23 23.25 -11.99 -12.43
C LEU A 23 24.50 -12.36 -13.24
N THR A 24 25.59 -12.69 -12.55
CA THR A 24 26.64 -13.51 -13.18
C THR A 24 26.04 -14.89 -13.34
N ILE A 25 25.63 -15.18 -14.56
CA ILE A 25 25.61 -16.54 -15.07
C ILE A 25 27.09 -16.93 -15.04
N ASP A 26 27.47 -17.80 -14.11
CA ASP A 26 28.79 -18.41 -14.14
C ASP A 26 28.81 -19.26 -15.42
N GLU A 27 29.39 -18.73 -16.50
CA GLU A 27 29.55 -19.41 -17.80
C GLU A 27 30.70 -20.45 -17.78
N ASP A 28 31.21 -20.77 -16.59
CA ASP A 28 32.37 -21.64 -16.44
C ASP A 28 31.94 -23.06 -16.06
N GLU A 29 31.36 -23.82 -16.99
CA GLU A 29 31.55 -25.28 -17.09
C GLU A 29 31.29 -25.75 -18.54
N ALA A 30 32.05 -25.18 -19.47
CA ALA A 30 32.26 -25.77 -20.79
C ALA A 30 33.50 -26.68 -20.76
N CYS A 31 33.41 -27.89 -20.18
CA CYS A 31 34.32 -28.98 -20.54
C CYS A 31 33.80 -30.33 -20.05
N MET A 32 33.96 -31.35 -20.89
CA MET A 32 33.67 -32.78 -20.68
C MET A 32 32.27 -33.25 -21.13
N MET A 33 32.09 -33.36 -22.45
CA MET A 33 31.14 -34.31 -23.04
C MET A 33 31.95 -35.36 -23.80
N GLU A 34 32.16 -36.50 -23.14
CA GLU A 34 32.41 -37.77 -23.83
C GLU A 34 31.07 -38.23 -24.44
N GLU A 35 31.11 -38.67 -25.69
CA GLU A 35 29.95 -39.16 -26.43
C GLU A 35 29.54 -40.54 -25.91
N ASP A 36 28.39 -40.65 -25.25
CA ASP A 36 27.69 -41.94 -25.17
C ASP A 36 26.19 -41.78 -25.48
N SER A 37 25.83 -42.49 -26.53
CA SER A 37 24.52 -42.58 -27.16
C SER A 37 23.57 -43.44 -26.33
N SER A 38 22.59 -42.82 -25.67
CA SER A 38 21.30 -43.45 -25.39
C SER A 38 20.20 -42.39 -25.31
N GLY A 39 19.27 -42.41 -26.26
CA GLY A 39 18.15 -41.48 -26.37
C GLY A 39 17.10 -41.68 -25.28
N GLU A 40 17.40 -41.22 -24.08
CA GLU A 40 16.41 -41.01 -23.03
C GLU A 40 16.05 -39.52 -23.01
N GLU A 41 14.80 -39.21 -23.31
CA GLU A 41 14.24 -37.85 -23.35
C GLU A 41 14.33 -37.25 -21.93
N PHE A 42 15.41 -36.53 -21.65
CA PHE A 42 15.61 -35.82 -20.40
C PHE A 42 14.66 -34.61 -20.39
N GLU A 43 13.47 -34.78 -19.83
CA GLU A 43 12.64 -33.67 -19.39
C GLU A 43 13.41 -32.93 -18.29
N PRO A 44 13.94 -31.71 -18.52
CA PRO A 44 14.56 -30.96 -17.46
C PRO A 44 13.43 -30.56 -16.51
N SER A 45 13.22 -31.32 -15.45
CA SER A 45 12.46 -30.85 -14.30
C SER A 45 13.22 -29.65 -13.74
N PHE A 46 12.88 -28.45 -14.23
CA PHE A 46 13.33 -27.18 -13.69
C PHE A 46 12.72 -27.06 -12.29
N ASN A 47 13.35 -27.74 -11.33
CA ASN A 47 13.13 -27.51 -9.92
C ASN A 47 13.75 -26.14 -9.60
N PHE A 48 12.99 -25.09 -9.92
CA PHE A 48 13.29 -23.75 -9.45
C PHE A 48 13.11 -23.77 -7.94
N THR A 49 14.19 -24.07 -7.22
CA THR A 49 14.18 -24.04 -5.77
C THR A 49 14.13 -22.57 -5.40
N LEU A 50 12.93 -22.04 -5.19
CA LEU A 50 12.73 -20.64 -4.84
C LEU A 50 13.57 -20.35 -3.59
N ARG A 51 14.61 -19.53 -3.77
CA ARG A 51 15.38 -18.98 -2.65
C ARG A 51 14.39 -18.29 -1.70
N SER A 52 14.61 -18.50 -0.40
CA SER A 52 13.83 -17.96 0.73
C SER A 52 13.01 -16.70 0.38
N THR A 53 11.68 -16.82 0.34
CA THR A 53 10.73 -15.73 0.08
C THR A 53 10.60 -14.74 1.24
N ALA A 54 11.40 -14.90 2.30
CA ALA A 54 11.26 -14.16 3.55
C ALA A 54 11.35 -12.62 3.36
N GLU A 55 12.18 -12.14 2.43
CA GLU A 55 12.29 -10.71 2.14
C GLU A 55 11.08 -10.16 1.38
N LEU A 56 10.57 -10.95 0.42
CA LEU A 56 9.37 -10.61 -0.33
C LEU A 56 8.13 -10.60 0.58
N GLU A 57 8.01 -11.59 1.46
CA GLU A 57 6.95 -11.67 2.46
C GLU A 57 7.01 -10.50 3.44
N ASN A 58 8.21 -10.13 3.89
CA ASN A 58 8.38 -8.96 4.76
C ASN A 58 7.95 -7.67 4.05
N PHE A 59 8.28 -7.51 2.77
CA PHE A 59 7.82 -6.36 1.99
C PHE A 59 6.30 -6.34 1.80
N GLN A 60 5.69 -7.49 1.48
CA GLN A 60 4.22 -7.61 1.38
C GLN A 60 3.53 -7.29 2.70
N ASN A 61 4.08 -7.75 3.82
CA ASN A 61 3.59 -7.40 5.15
C ASN A 61 3.71 -5.89 5.44
N LEU A 62 4.76 -5.25 4.93
CA LEU A 62 4.93 -3.80 5.04
C LEU A 62 3.90 -3.04 4.20
N ILE A 63 3.64 -3.47 2.96
CA ILE A 63 2.57 -2.94 2.13
C ILE A 63 1.23 -3.03 2.86
N LEU A 64 0.88 -4.18 3.44
CA LEU A 64 -0.36 -4.34 4.18
C LEU A 64 -0.48 -3.39 5.39
N LYS A 65 0.66 -3.00 5.98
CA LYS A 65 0.69 -2.06 7.10
C LYS A 65 0.40 -0.62 6.66
N TYR A 66 1.00 -0.16 5.55
CA TYR A 66 0.78 1.19 5.03
C TYR A 66 -0.52 1.31 4.23
N ALA A 67 -0.79 0.32 3.38
CA ALA A 67 -1.94 0.23 2.51
C ALA A 67 -2.96 -0.80 3.03
N SER A 68 -3.38 -0.64 4.28
CA SER A 68 -4.47 -1.47 4.82
C SER A 68 -5.76 -1.28 4.01
N THR A 69 -6.57 -2.33 3.95
CA THR A 69 -7.81 -2.40 3.16
C THR A 69 -8.80 -1.28 3.49
N CYS A 70 -8.74 -0.71 4.70
CA CYS A 70 -9.65 0.35 5.15
C CYS A 70 -9.18 1.79 4.91
N HIS A 71 -7.91 2.02 4.53
CA HIS A 71 -7.38 3.38 4.34
C HIS A 71 -6.98 3.68 2.89
N SER A 72 -7.16 2.70 2.00
CA SER A 72 -6.64 2.72 0.63
C SER A 72 -7.75 2.74 -0.42
N PHE A 73 -8.91 3.33 -0.10
CA PHE A 73 -10.08 3.30 -0.99
C PHE A 73 -9.89 4.08 -2.30
N ASN A 74 -8.84 4.89 -2.43
CA ASN A 74 -8.52 5.64 -3.65
C ASN A 74 -7.24 5.10 -4.31
N PRO A 75 -7.23 4.76 -5.61
CA PRO A 75 -6.03 4.28 -6.32
C PRO A 75 -4.81 5.18 -6.13
N VAL A 76 -4.99 6.50 -6.11
CA VAL A 76 -3.90 7.46 -5.89
C VAL A 76 -3.32 7.31 -4.48
N SER A 77 -4.17 7.22 -3.46
CA SER A 77 -3.74 7.01 -2.07
C SER A 77 -3.09 5.65 -1.87
N TYR A 78 -3.66 4.59 -2.47
CA TYR A 78 -3.09 3.25 -2.47
C TYR A 78 -1.69 3.22 -3.11
N SER A 79 -1.54 3.86 -4.28
CA SER A 79 -0.25 3.99 -4.96
C SER A 79 0.77 4.75 -4.10
N ALA A 80 0.39 5.87 -3.51
CA ALA A 80 1.26 6.64 -2.62
C ALA A 80 1.70 5.83 -1.38
N HIS A 81 0.78 5.08 -0.76
CA HIS A 81 1.11 4.21 0.37
C HIS A 81 2.05 3.07 -0.03
N ASN A 82 1.86 2.47 -1.20
CA ASN A 82 2.75 1.44 -1.73
C ASN A 82 4.16 2.00 -2.00
N LEU A 83 4.26 3.20 -2.55
CA LEU A 83 5.54 3.89 -2.76
C LEU A 83 6.24 4.19 -1.44
N LEU A 84 5.51 4.68 -0.43
CA LEU A 84 6.06 4.92 0.89
C LEU A 84 6.54 3.62 1.55
N ALA A 85 5.78 2.54 1.44
CA ALA A 85 6.20 1.22 1.92
C ALA A 85 7.48 0.74 1.21
N ALA A 86 7.60 0.96 -0.11
CA ALA A 86 8.80 0.61 -0.85
C ALA A 86 10.03 1.43 -0.38
N LEU A 87 9.87 2.75 -0.19
CA LEU A 87 10.93 3.61 0.35
C LEU A 87 11.36 3.17 1.75
N ASP A 88 10.41 2.89 2.64
CA ASP A 88 10.68 2.42 4.00
C ASP A 88 11.35 1.04 3.99
N ASN A 89 10.93 0.13 3.11
CA ASN A 89 11.56 -1.17 2.96
C ASN A 89 13.01 -1.04 2.47
N ASN A 90 13.24 -0.23 1.44
CA ASN A 90 14.56 -0.02 0.86
C ASN A 90 15.53 0.58 1.88
N ALA A 91 15.08 1.56 2.67
CA ALA A 91 15.87 2.15 3.76
C ALA A 91 16.26 1.12 4.84
N HIS A 92 15.48 0.06 5.01
CA HIS A 92 15.64 -0.91 6.09
C HIS A 92 16.05 -2.32 5.65
N CYS A 93 16.24 -2.55 4.35
CA CYS A 93 16.50 -3.86 3.76
C CYS A 93 17.83 -4.43 4.25
N GLN A 94 18.87 -3.58 4.24
CA GLN A 94 20.26 -3.95 4.55
C GLN A 94 20.67 -3.74 6.02
N ARG A 95 19.70 -3.72 6.94
CA ARG A 95 20.01 -3.59 8.37
C ARG A 95 20.87 -4.76 8.85
N GLN A 96 21.95 -4.43 9.55
CA GLN A 96 22.85 -5.42 10.11
C GLN A 96 22.18 -6.19 11.24
N MET A 97 22.71 -7.37 11.53
CA MET A 97 22.27 -8.17 12.68
C MET A 97 22.80 -7.52 13.96
N MET A 98 21.95 -7.44 14.98
CA MET A 98 22.34 -6.87 16.27
C MET A 98 23.30 -7.82 16.99
N VAL A 99 24.46 -7.30 17.39
CA VAL A 99 25.50 -8.08 18.07
C VAL A 99 25.52 -7.75 19.57
N ASN A 100 25.73 -8.76 20.41
CA ASN A 100 25.96 -8.58 21.84
C ASN A 100 27.37 -8.04 22.13
N LYS A 101 27.64 -7.65 23.37
CA LYS A 101 28.99 -7.28 23.82
C LYS A 101 30.03 -8.39 23.56
N ASP A 102 29.57 -9.64 23.59
CA ASP A 102 30.40 -10.83 23.40
C ASP A 102 30.65 -11.20 21.93
N GLY A 103 30.19 -10.38 20.97
CA GLY A 103 30.32 -10.68 19.53
C GLY A 103 29.30 -11.67 18.99
N SER A 104 28.46 -12.27 19.84
CA SER A 104 27.38 -13.17 19.40
C SER A 104 26.17 -12.42 18.83
N THR A 105 25.52 -12.97 17.81
CA THR A 105 24.28 -12.41 17.26
C THR A 105 23.14 -12.53 18.26
N ARG A 106 22.44 -11.42 18.52
CA ARG A 106 21.22 -11.41 19.33
C ARG A 106 20.11 -12.17 18.63
N ARG A 107 19.37 -12.98 19.39
CA ARG A 107 18.28 -13.79 18.89
C ARG A 107 17.00 -13.52 19.69
N TYR A 108 15.86 -13.65 19.04
CA TYR A 108 14.57 -13.68 19.70
C TYR A 108 13.81 -14.95 19.32
N TYR A 109 12.89 -15.34 20.18
CA TYR A 109 12.13 -16.57 20.04
C TYR A 109 10.69 -16.23 19.68
N ARG A 110 10.19 -16.78 18.58
CA ARG A 110 8.77 -16.71 18.23
C ARG A 110 8.16 -18.07 18.54
N LYS A 111 7.13 -18.09 19.37
CA LYS A 111 6.34 -19.29 19.65
C LYS A 111 5.23 -19.39 18.62
N THR A 112 5.16 -20.52 17.92
CA THR A 112 4.05 -20.86 17.01
C THR A 112 3.50 -22.21 17.47
N GLY A 113 2.38 -22.19 18.19
CA GLY A 113 1.83 -23.39 18.83
C GLY A 113 2.80 -23.97 19.87
N ILE A 114 3.21 -25.23 19.69
CA ILE A 114 4.16 -25.92 20.57
C ILE A 114 5.62 -25.56 20.23
N GLN A 115 5.91 -25.31 18.96
CA GLN A 115 7.28 -25.07 18.49
C GLN A 115 7.74 -23.64 18.78
N ARG A 116 9.04 -23.49 19.02
CA ARG A 116 9.72 -22.19 19.17
C ARG A 116 10.76 -22.05 18.08
N SER A 117 10.52 -21.15 17.14
CA SER A 117 11.48 -20.81 16.09
C SER A 117 12.39 -19.69 16.58
N VAL A 118 13.68 -19.79 16.27
CA VAL A 118 14.71 -18.83 16.65
C VAL A 118 15.02 -17.92 15.46
N TYR A 119 15.03 -16.61 15.69
CA TYR A 119 15.33 -15.62 14.66
C TYR A 119 16.45 -14.69 15.12
N ALA A 120 17.35 -14.33 14.20
CA ALA A 120 18.33 -13.28 14.46
C ALA A 120 17.60 -11.92 14.56
N LYS A 121 17.91 -11.16 15.61
CA LYS A 121 17.40 -9.80 15.79
C LYS A 121 18.26 -8.86 14.94
N ARG A 122 17.63 -8.10 14.05
CA ARG A 122 18.29 -6.99 13.33
C ARG A 122 18.36 -5.73 14.20
N GLU A 123 19.21 -4.79 13.81
CA GLU A 123 19.25 -3.45 14.40
C GLU A 123 17.87 -2.78 14.39
N ASP A 124 17.68 -1.85 15.32
CA ASP A 124 16.42 -1.13 15.45
C ASP A 124 16.18 -0.25 14.20
N LYS A 125 14.92 0.12 13.95
CA LYS A 125 14.56 0.91 12.75
C LYS A 125 14.86 2.39 12.97
N ASP A 126 15.44 3.02 11.96
CA ASP A 126 15.83 4.41 11.97
C ASP A 126 15.15 5.18 10.83
N TYR A 127 14.51 6.31 11.16
CA TYR A 127 13.63 7.03 10.23
C TYR A 127 14.25 8.33 9.68
N HIS A 128 15.57 8.36 9.48
CA HIS A 128 16.29 9.54 8.98
C HIS A 128 15.84 10.02 7.59
N HIS A 129 15.29 9.12 6.77
CA HIS A 129 14.77 9.45 5.44
C HIS A 129 13.44 10.23 5.49
N VAL A 130 12.67 10.14 6.58
CA VAL A 130 11.34 10.75 6.70
C VAL A 130 11.41 12.29 6.62
N PRO A 131 12.27 12.98 7.39
CA PRO A 131 12.46 14.42 7.26
C PRO A 131 12.83 14.85 5.83
N THR A 132 13.67 14.07 5.14
CA THR A 132 14.08 14.35 3.75
C THR A 132 12.89 14.27 2.80
N ILE A 133 12.05 13.24 2.93
CA ILE A 133 10.82 13.11 2.12
C ILE A 133 9.88 14.29 2.37
N ILE A 134 9.66 14.66 3.64
CA ILE A 134 8.80 15.80 4.00
C ILE A 134 9.34 17.10 3.38
N LYS A 135 10.65 17.34 3.48
CA LYS A 135 11.29 18.51 2.87
C LYS A 135 11.05 18.57 1.36
N ILE A 136 11.28 17.47 0.65
CA ILE A 136 11.04 17.36 -0.80
C ILE A 136 9.58 17.65 -1.13
N ILE A 137 8.63 17.10 -0.36
CA ILE A 137 7.19 17.35 -0.56
C ILE A 137 6.88 18.84 -0.42
N VAL A 138 7.41 19.50 0.62
CA VAL A 138 7.19 20.93 0.86
C VAL A 138 7.82 21.78 -0.24
N GLU A 139 9.06 21.48 -0.66
CA GLU A 139 9.74 22.21 -1.74
C GLU A 139 9.00 22.08 -3.07
N ASN A 140 8.63 20.85 -3.46
CA ASN A 140 7.81 20.59 -4.64
C ASN A 140 6.49 21.35 -4.57
N ARG A 141 5.91 21.46 -3.37
CA ARG A 141 4.66 22.16 -3.16
C ARG A 141 4.78 23.69 -3.25
N LEU A 142 5.89 24.26 -2.80
CA LEU A 142 6.17 25.69 -2.91
C LEU A 142 6.43 26.10 -4.37
N GLN A 143 6.99 25.21 -5.17
CA GLN A 143 7.23 25.42 -6.59
C GLN A 143 5.99 25.20 -7.47
N ASP A 144 4.97 24.50 -6.95
CA ASP A 144 3.73 24.23 -7.68
C ASP A 144 2.80 25.45 -7.71
N HIS A 145 2.64 26.05 -8.89
CA HIS A 145 1.80 27.23 -9.12
C HIS A 145 0.29 26.92 -9.17
N VAL A 146 -0.13 25.65 -9.18
CA VAL A 146 -1.49 25.24 -9.59
C VAL A 146 -2.47 25.01 -8.40
N GLY A 147 -2.01 25.05 -7.15
CA GLY A 147 -2.90 24.94 -5.98
C GLY A 147 -3.31 23.50 -5.60
N MET A 148 -4.03 23.31 -4.49
CA MET A 148 -4.20 21.98 -3.83
C MET A 148 -5.45 21.22 -4.31
N ASN A 149 -6.45 21.95 -4.81
CA ASN A 149 -7.77 21.43 -5.14
C ASN A 149 -7.88 21.18 -6.65
N ARG A 150 -7.18 20.16 -7.15
CA ARG A 150 -7.38 19.70 -8.52
C ARG A 150 -8.26 18.44 -8.53
N LYS A 151 -9.22 18.40 -9.46
CA LYS A 151 -9.82 17.13 -9.88
C LYS A 151 -8.72 16.29 -10.52
N VAL A 152 -8.20 15.30 -9.77
CA VAL A 152 -7.23 14.35 -10.31
C VAL A 152 -7.85 13.69 -11.53
N LEU A 153 -7.23 13.89 -12.69
CA LEU A 153 -7.62 13.17 -13.89
C LEU A 153 -7.28 11.71 -13.62
N LEU A 154 -8.29 10.84 -13.68
CA LEU A 154 -8.11 9.41 -13.53
C LEU A 154 -7.13 8.92 -14.60
N ASP A 155 -6.33 7.89 -14.33
CA ASP A 155 -5.48 7.31 -15.38
C ASP A 155 -6.35 6.70 -16.50
N VAL A 156 -5.85 6.60 -17.74
CA VAL A 156 -6.60 6.08 -18.90
C VAL A 156 -7.17 4.69 -18.63
N ASN A 157 -6.44 3.88 -17.87
CA ASN A 157 -6.82 2.52 -17.51
C ASN A 157 -7.51 2.41 -16.14
N ASP A 158 -7.87 3.53 -15.48
CA ASP A 158 -8.54 3.49 -14.19
C ASP A 158 -9.98 2.95 -14.36
N PRO A 159 -10.37 1.88 -13.63
CA PRO A 159 -11.71 1.29 -13.75
C PRO A 159 -12.83 2.27 -13.44
N ARG A 160 -12.57 3.33 -12.67
CA ARG A 160 -13.54 4.41 -12.39
C ARG A 160 -13.91 5.24 -13.62
N ARG A 161 -13.16 5.12 -14.74
CA ARG A 161 -13.52 5.74 -16.02
C ARG A 161 -14.64 5.00 -16.74
N VAL A 162 -14.79 3.69 -16.50
CA VAL A 162 -15.80 2.85 -17.19
C VAL A 162 -17.20 3.24 -16.73
N SER A 163 -17.39 3.43 -15.43
CA SER A 163 -18.63 3.94 -14.86
C SER A 163 -18.38 4.65 -13.54
N ALA A 164 -19.16 5.69 -13.25
CA ALA A 164 -19.12 6.37 -11.95
C ALA A 164 -19.58 5.45 -10.79
N VAL A 165 -20.38 4.43 -11.11
CA VAL A 165 -20.93 3.46 -10.17
C VAL A 165 -20.54 2.05 -10.64
N LEU A 166 -19.86 1.29 -9.77
CA LEU A 166 -19.46 -0.10 -10.05
C LEU A 166 -20.65 -1.08 -10.04
N ALA A 167 -21.72 -0.72 -9.32
CA ALA A 167 -22.91 -1.54 -9.25
C ALA A 167 -23.68 -1.50 -10.59
N PRO A 168 -24.22 -2.64 -11.06
CA PRO A 168 -25.00 -2.70 -12.29
C PRO A 168 -26.32 -1.93 -12.19
N THR A 169 -26.82 -1.73 -10.98
CA THR A 169 -28.00 -0.92 -10.68
C THR A 169 -27.57 0.43 -10.12
N LEU A 170 -28.23 1.49 -10.59
CA LEU A 170 -28.06 2.81 -9.99
C LEU A 170 -28.55 2.77 -8.53
N PRO A 171 -27.88 3.48 -7.61
CA PRO A 171 -28.40 3.62 -6.27
C PRO A 171 -29.78 4.30 -6.34
N PRO A 172 -30.76 3.86 -5.55
CA PRO A 172 -32.04 4.55 -5.44
C PRO A 172 -31.83 6.00 -5.00
N SER A 173 -32.73 6.89 -5.41
CA SER A 173 -32.61 8.29 -5.03
C SER A 173 -32.72 8.46 -3.52
N THR A 174 -32.12 9.52 -2.97
CA THR A 174 -32.27 9.84 -1.54
C THR A 174 -33.73 10.03 -1.14
N ALA A 175 -34.58 10.54 -2.05
CA ALA A 175 -36.01 10.67 -1.82
C ALA A 175 -36.69 9.30 -1.67
N ASP A 176 -36.36 8.35 -2.54
CA ASP A 176 -36.89 6.98 -2.49
C ASP A 176 -36.42 6.24 -1.24
N LEU A 177 -35.15 6.42 -0.84
CA LEU A 177 -34.61 5.84 0.39
C LEU A 177 -35.33 6.37 1.64
N VAL A 178 -35.66 7.66 1.68
CA VAL A 178 -36.42 8.26 2.79
C VAL A 178 -37.86 7.75 2.81
N ALA A 179 -38.51 7.63 1.65
CA ALA A 179 -39.86 7.07 1.55
C ALA A 179 -39.91 5.59 1.94
N GLN A 180 -38.90 4.80 1.55
CA GLN A 180 -38.76 3.39 1.90
C GLN A 180 -38.18 3.16 3.30
N LYS A 181 -37.73 4.21 3.98
CA LYS A 181 -37.15 4.13 5.33
C LYS A 181 -38.24 3.76 6.33
N ILE A 182 -38.47 2.46 6.48
CA ILE A 182 -39.27 1.91 7.57
C ILE A 182 -38.38 1.95 8.82
N SER A 183 -38.70 2.86 9.74
CA SER A 183 -38.06 2.91 11.06
C SER A 183 -38.25 1.57 11.76
N ARG A 184 -37.19 1.03 12.38
CA ARG A 184 -37.30 -0.15 13.26
C ARG A 184 -38.05 0.14 14.56
N PHE A 185 -38.20 1.43 14.89
CA PHE A 185 -39.05 1.86 15.99
C PHE A 185 -40.47 1.99 15.46
N ASN A 186 -41.38 1.16 16.01
CA ASN A 186 -42.81 1.25 15.72
C ASN A 186 -43.28 2.71 15.90
N LYS A 187 -43.99 3.25 14.91
CA LYS A 187 -44.73 4.51 15.08
C LYS A 187 -45.84 4.39 16.14
N GLU A 188 -46.19 3.17 16.51
CA GLU A 188 -47.23 2.81 17.48
C GLU A 188 -46.73 2.73 18.93
N ASP A 189 -45.43 2.96 19.19
CA ASP A 189 -44.89 3.13 20.54
C ASP A 189 -44.79 4.64 20.86
N PRO A 190 -45.85 5.30 21.36
CA PRO A 190 -45.81 6.73 21.72
C PRO A 190 -44.85 7.04 22.87
N GLU A 191 -44.29 6.02 23.54
CA GLU A 191 -43.42 6.19 24.72
C GLU A 191 -41.93 6.37 24.39
N LYS A 192 -41.48 6.25 23.13
CA LYS A 192 -40.03 6.23 22.80
C LYS A 192 -39.45 7.47 22.17
N THR A 193 -40.25 8.48 21.81
CA THR A 193 -39.70 9.78 21.39
C THR A 193 -40.03 10.81 22.46
N LEU A 194 -39.29 10.77 23.57
CA LEU A 194 -39.27 11.85 24.55
C LEU A 194 -38.42 12.97 23.95
N ASP A 195 -39.06 14.04 23.48
CA ASP A 195 -38.34 15.26 23.15
C ASP A 195 -38.13 16.05 24.44
N TYR A 196 -36.88 16.08 24.88
CA TYR A 196 -36.47 16.74 26.10
C TYR A 196 -36.31 18.24 25.83
N SER A 197 -37.40 19.00 25.94
CA SER A 197 -37.30 20.46 25.92
C SER A 197 -36.94 20.99 27.32
N TRP A 198 -35.85 21.73 27.39
CA TRP A 198 -35.42 22.43 28.60
C TRP A 198 -35.96 23.86 28.55
N THR A 199 -37.04 24.13 29.28
CA THR A 199 -37.50 25.50 29.53
C THR A 199 -37.61 25.71 31.03
N ASP A 200 -37.00 26.79 31.51
CA ASP A 200 -37.10 27.30 32.88
C ASP A 200 -36.87 26.29 34.03
N GLY A 201 -35.86 25.43 33.87
CA GLY A 201 -35.33 24.63 34.99
C GLY A 201 -36.18 23.42 35.41
N LEU A 202 -37.27 23.11 34.70
CA LEU A 202 -38.10 21.93 34.92
C LEU A 202 -38.27 21.14 33.62
N MET A 203 -38.02 19.82 33.68
CA MET A 203 -38.30 18.93 32.56
C MET A 203 -39.81 18.83 32.36
N SER A 204 -40.29 19.16 31.18
CA SER A 204 -41.65 18.86 30.75
C SER A 204 -41.62 17.89 29.57
N VAL A 205 -42.49 16.88 29.64
CA VAL A 205 -42.68 15.89 28.57
C VAL A 205 -43.95 16.27 27.82
N GLN A 206 -43.82 16.58 26.53
CA GLN A 206 -44.97 16.82 25.66
C GLN A 206 -44.98 15.83 24.50
N LEU A 207 -46.17 15.29 24.20
CA LEU A 207 -46.41 14.43 23.05
C LEU A 207 -46.80 15.30 21.85
N VAL A 208 -46.03 15.24 20.77
CA VAL A 208 -46.30 15.98 19.53
C VAL A 208 -46.63 14.99 18.41
N PRO A 209 -47.71 15.21 17.62
CA PRO A 209 -48.01 14.38 16.47
C PRO A 209 -47.03 14.65 15.32
N VAL A 210 -46.56 13.56 14.70
CA VAL A 210 -45.63 13.58 13.55
C VAL A 210 -46.41 13.72 12.25
N PHE A 211 -46.12 14.76 11.45
CA PHE A 211 -46.52 14.87 10.04
C PHE A 211 -45.43 14.29 9.12
#